data_AF-K2CSK1-F1
#
_entry.id   AF-K2CSK1-F1
#
_cell.length_a   1.000
_cell.length_b   1.000
_cell.length_c   1.000
_cell.angle_alpha   90.00
_cell.angle_beta   90.00
_cell.angle_gamma   90.00
#
_symmetry.space_group_name_H-M   'P 1'
#
loop_
_entity.id
_entity.type
_entity.pdbx_description
1 polymer ?
#
loop_
_entity_poly.entity_id
_entity_poly.type
_entity_poly.pdbx_seq_one_letter_code
_entity_poly.pdbx_strand_id
1 'polypeptide(L)'
;MGQYRRKTSVEIPPEAVLTSLANGNIGYATIQAGMPNRTVSDAVIFHECSLVSLSAEEIEKIVAKISTARHVTIPAGFYGDTQPEVQTIGLPNMLIASADTSDEAVEVVVDSMLKGAAHLKLHHQAFGNIPVDPELALSIMQEVGIAVHPGTLNWIAKNSAEKRASNGGTAVDE
;
A
#
# COMPACT_ATOMS: atom_id res chain seq x y z
N MET A 1 -30.86 3.62 34.56
CA MET A 1 -29.79 2.61 34.31
C MET A 1 -28.97 3.10 33.13
N GLY A 2 -27.85 3.77 33.39
CA GLY A 2 -26.99 4.30 32.33
C GLY A 2 -26.26 3.16 31.63
N GLN A 3 -26.43 3.05 30.31
CA GLN A 3 -25.61 2.18 29.49
C GLN A 3 -24.16 2.67 29.57
N TYR A 4 -23.35 2.00 30.39
CA TYR A 4 -21.91 2.11 30.33
C TYR A 4 -21.52 1.55 28.96
N ARG A 5 -21.33 2.43 27.97
CA ARG A 5 -20.81 2.05 26.66
C ARG A 5 -19.42 1.49 26.92
N ARG A 6 -19.27 0.16 27.02
CA ARG A 6 -17.96 -0.49 27.10
C ARG A 6 -17.14 0.10 25.96
N LYS A 7 -15.93 0.57 26.24
CA LYS A 7 -14.97 0.89 25.18
C LYS A 7 -14.74 -0.42 24.43
N THR A 8 -15.33 -0.56 23.25
CA THR A 8 -15.21 -1.74 22.38
C THR A 8 -13.93 -1.71 21.55
N SER A 9 -13.17 -0.61 21.61
CA SER A 9 -11.90 -0.43 20.93
C SER A 9 -10.87 0.18 21.86
N VAL A 10 -9.61 -0.20 21.63
CA VAL A 10 -8.42 0.33 22.28
C VAL A 10 -7.34 0.45 21.21
N GLU A 11 -6.58 1.53 21.25
CA GLU A 11 -5.39 1.68 20.42
C GLU A 11 -4.23 1.00 21.14
N ILE A 12 -3.59 0.04 20.47
CA ILE A 12 -2.50 -0.74 21.02
C ILE A 12 -1.27 -0.52 20.12
N PRO A 13 -0.07 -0.32 20.69
CA PRO A 13 1.15 -0.21 19.91
C PRO A 13 1.32 -1.42 18.97
N PRO A 14 1.78 -1.24 17.72
CA PRO A 14 1.89 -2.32 16.74
C PRO A 14 2.63 -3.56 17.27
N GLU A 15 3.68 -3.37 18.07
CA GLU A 15 4.47 -4.42 18.68
C GLU A 15 3.70 -5.29 19.69
N ALA A 16 2.62 -4.76 20.28
CA ALA A 16 1.81 -5.46 21.27
C ALA A 16 0.57 -6.14 20.67
N VAL A 17 0.26 -5.91 19.37
CA VAL A 17 -0.93 -6.48 18.71
C VAL A 17 -0.90 -8.01 18.72
N LEU A 18 0.23 -8.62 18.32
CA LEU A 18 0.37 -10.08 18.24
C LEU A 18 0.14 -10.74 19.60
N THR A 19 0.87 -10.27 20.61
CA THR A 19 0.77 -10.78 21.99
C THR A 19 -0.63 -10.58 22.56
N SER A 20 -1.30 -9.48 22.22
CA SER A 20 -2.66 -9.20 22.69
C SER A 20 -3.69 -10.13 22.06
N LEU A 21 -3.55 -10.47 20.77
CA LEU A 21 -4.36 -11.49 20.10
C LEU A 21 -4.08 -12.87 20.70
N ALA A 22 -2.81 -13.26 20.79
CA ALA A 22 -2.37 -14.55 21.28
C ALA A 22 -2.86 -14.87 22.71
N ASN A 23 -2.89 -13.86 23.58
CA ASN A 23 -3.34 -14.01 24.96
C ASN A 23 -4.86 -13.83 25.13
N GLY A 24 -5.60 -13.54 24.06
CA GLY A 24 -7.04 -13.27 24.11
C GLY A 24 -7.41 -11.95 24.80
N ASN A 25 -6.45 -11.04 24.97
CA ASN A 25 -6.71 -9.70 25.54
C ASN A 25 -7.54 -8.84 24.59
N ILE A 26 -7.44 -9.10 23.28
CA ILE A 26 -8.32 -8.55 22.25
C ILE A 26 -8.88 -9.67 21.38
N GLY A 27 -10.12 -9.51 20.91
CA GLY A 27 -10.78 -10.49 20.05
C GLY A 27 -10.55 -10.28 18.56
N TYR A 28 -10.15 -9.07 18.14
CA TYR A 28 -9.81 -8.76 16.75
C TYR A 28 -8.83 -7.58 16.69
N ALA A 29 -8.10 -7.49 15.58
CA ALA A 29 -7.26 -6.34 15.25
C ALA A 29 -7.50 -5.94 13.79
N THR A 30 -7.55 -4.63 13.52
CA THR A 30 -7.49 -4.09 12.16
C THR A 30 -6.06 -3.69 11.87
N ILE A 31 -5.42 -4.30 10.88
CA ILE A 31 -4.03 -4.03 10.53
C ILE A 31 -4.00 -3.44 9.11
N GLN A 32 -3.66 -2.16 9.00
CA GLN A 32 -3.32 -1.54 7.71
C GLN A 32 -1.81 -1.64 7.52
N ALA A 33 -1.35 -2.55 6.66
CA ALA A 33 0.06 -2.74 6.37
C ALA A 33 0.26 -3.20 4.93
N GLY A 34 1.49 -3.02 4.42
CA GLY A 34 1.91 -3.65 3.18
C GLY A 34 1.99 -5.17 3.33
N MET A 35 1.71 -5.90 2.25
CA MET A 35 1.89 -7.35 2.19
C MET A 35 3.29 -7.69 1.65
N PRO A 36 3.96 -8.73 2.20
CA PRO A 36 3.55 -9.53 3.35
C PRO A 36 3.79 -8.79 4.67
N ASN A 37 3.01 -9.14 5.70
CA ASN A 37 3.16 -8.61 7.05
C ASN A 37 3.43 -9.73 8.07
N ARG A 38 4.54 -9.62 8.82
CA ARG A 38 4.97 -10.65 9.77
C ARG A 38 3.97 -10.88 10.91
N THR A 39 3.39 -9.82 11.47
CA THR A 39 2.38 -9.95 12.54
C THR A 39 1.17 -10.76 12.07
N VAL A 40 0.75 -10.55 10.82
CA VAL A 40 -0.34 -11.32 10.21
C VAL A 40 0.07 -12.78 10.00
N SER A 41 1.25 -13.04 9.45
CA SER A 41 1.79 -14.40 9.30
C SER A 41 1.83 -15.15 10.64
N ASP A 42 2.45 -14.54 11.65
CA ASP A 42 2.66 -15.19 12.95
C ASP A 42 1.31 -15.44 13.67
N ALA A 43 0.34 -14.52 13.53
CA ALA A 43 -1.00 -14.70 14.10
C ALA A 43 -1.73 -15.91 13.47
N VAL A 44 -1.65 -16.05 12.14
CA VAL A 44 -2.30 -17.16 11.41
C VAL A 44 -1.60 -18.49 11.66
N ILE A 45 -0.26 -18.51 11.65
CA ILE A 45 0.52 -19.76 11.75
C ILE A 45 0.60 -20.27 13.19
N PHE A 46 0.77 -19.39 14.18
CA PHE A 46 1.12 -19.79 15.56
C PHE A 46 0.05 -19.52 16.61
N HIS A 47 -0.96 -18.70 16.30
CA HIS A 47 -1.94 -18.22 17.30
C HIS A 47 -3.39 -18.45 16.90
N GLU A 48 -3.66 -19.39 15.99
CA GLU A 48 -5.02 -19.81 15.58
C GLU A 48 -5.91 -18.63 15.14
N CYS A 49 -5.31 -17.52 14.69
CA CYS A 49 -6.06 -16.39 14.19
C CYS A 49 -6.49 -16.64 12.74
N SER A 50 -7.62 -16.06 12.35
CA SER A 50 -8.10 -16.09 10.97
C SER A 50 -8.26 -14.67 10.43
N LEU A 51 -8.14 -14.55 9.11
CA LEU A 51 -8.45 -13.31 8.40
C LEU A 51 -9.94 -13.25 8.11
N VAL A 52 -10.54 -12.08 8.33
CA VAL A 52 -11.96 -11.83 8.05
C VAL A 52 -12.07 -11.19 6.66
N SER A 53 -12.74 -11.88 5.74
CA SER A 53 -13.06 -11.35 4.42
C SER A 53 -14.22 -10.36 4.50
N LEU A 54 -14.10 -9.25 3.76
CA LEU A 54 -15.20 -8.34 3.51
C LEU A 54 -16.08 -8.91 2.39
N SER A 55 -17.37 -8.60 2.44
CA SER A 55 -18.29 -8.82 1.33
C SER A 55 -18.11 -7.77 0.23
N ALA A 56 -18.55 -8.08 -0.99
CA ALA A 56 -18.53 -7.14 -2.10
C ALA A 56 -19.28 -5.84 -1.78
N GLU A 57 -20.44 -5.94 -1.12
CA GLU A 57 -21.24 -4.77 -0.71
C GLU A 57 -20.50 -3.88 0.31
N GLU A 58 -19.76 -4.47 1.25
CA GLU A 58 -18.95 -3.73 2.22
C GLU A 58 -17.77 -3.03 1.54
N ILE A 59 -17.10 -3.70 0.60
CA ILE A 59 -16.02 -3.12 -0.19
C ILE A 59 -16.55 -1.93 -1.01
N GLU A 60 -17.66 -2.09 -1.71
CA GLU A 60 -18.28 -1.02 -2.52
C GLU A 60 -18.64 0.20 -1.65
N LYS A 61 -19.20 -0.01 -0.46
CA LYS A 61 -19.49 1.07 0.50
C LYS A 61 -18.23 1.82 0.93
N ILE A 62 -17.10 1.13 1.07
CA ILE A 62 -15.82 1.75 1.45
C ILE A 62 -15.24 2.53 0.27
N VAL A 63 -15.16 1.91 -0.91
CA VAL A 63 -14.62 2.52 -2.14
C VAL A 63 -15.41 3.75 -2.54
N ALA A 64 -16.73 3.75 -2.36
CA ALA A 64 -17.59 4.92 -2.61
C ALA A 64 -17.29 6.11 -1.68
N LYS A 65 -16.69 5.87 -0.51
CA LYS A 65 -16.36 6.91 0.48
C LYS A 65 -14.89 7.31 0.47
N ILE A 66 -14.01 6.39 0.08
CA ILE A 66 -12.57 6.55 0.09
C ILE A 66 -12.09 6.33 -1.34
N SER A 67 -11.95 7.42 -2.09
CA SER A 67 -11.61 7.40 -3.53
C SER A 67 -10.31 6.67 -3.85
N THR A 68 -9.39 6.57 -2.88
CA THR A 68 -8.09 5.90 -3.01
C THR A 68 -8.12 4.43 -2.60
N ALA A 69 -9.21 3.96 -1.98
CA ALA A 69 -9.36 2.55 -1.63
C ALA A 69 -9.55 1.71 -2.90
N ARG A 70 -8.83 0.59 -2.97
CA ARG A 70 -8.93 -0.36 -4.07
C ARG A 70 -9.33 -1.71 -3.51
N HIS A 71 -10.09 -2.47 -4.28
CA HIS A 71 -10.32 -3.88 -3.96
C HIS A 71 -8.98 -4.64 -4.02
N VAL A 72 -8.72 -5.48 -3.03
CA VAL A 72 -7.53 -6.33 -2.95
C VAL A 72 -7.96 -7.74 -2.57
N THR A 73 -7.46 -8.73 -3.31
CA THR A 73 -7.59 -10.14 -2.96
C THR A 73 -6.29 -10.62 -2.35
N ILE A 74 -6.36 -11.21 -1.15
CA ILE A 74 -5.27 -11.98 -0.55
C ILE A 74 -5.48 -13.45 -0.95
N PRO A 75 -4.60 -14.04 -1.76
CA PRO A 75 -4.76 -15.43 -2.21
C PRO A 75 -4.85 -16.41 -1.04
N ALA A 76 -5.54 -17.52 -1.25
CA ALA A 76 -5.52 -18.63 -0.29
C ALA A 76 -4.08 -19.12 -0.07
N GLY A 77 -3.75 -19.51 1.16
CA GLY A 77 -2.41 -20.00 1.51
C GLY A 77 -1.33 -18.91 1.60
N PHE A 78 -1.65 -17.63 1.38
CA PHE A 78 -0.63 -16.56 1.35
C PHE A 78 0.04 -16.35 2.72
N TYR A 79 -0.73 -16.40 3.80
CA TYR A 79 -0.21 -16.25 5.17
C TYR A 79 -0.07 -17.57 5.94
N GLY A 80 -0.75 -18.64 5.50
CA GLY A 80 -0.68 -19.97 6.10
C GLY A 80 -1.57 -20.96 5.36
N ASP A 81 -1.21 -22.24 5.37
CA ASP A 81 -1.77 -23.27 4.47
C ASP A 81 -3.30 -23.41 4.52
N THR A 82 -3.92 -23.11 5.67
CA THR A 82 -5.36 -23.23 5.89
C THR A 82 -6.13 -21.91 5.70
N GLN A 83 -5.44 -20.80 5.40
CA GLN A 83 -6.07 -19.50 5.17
C GLN A 83 -6.85 -19.52 3.84
N PRO A 84 -8.19 -19.34 3.86
CA PRO A 84 -8.97 -19.23 2.64
C PRO A 84 -8.67 -17.91 1.92
N GLU A 85 -9.04 -17.78 0.65
CA GLU A 85 -8.97 -16.49 -0.05
C GLU A 85 -9.74 -15.40 0.72
N VAL A 86 -9.16 -14.20 0.81
CA VAL A 86 -9.73 -13.06 1.55
C VAL A 86 -9.90 -11.87 0.61
N GLN A 87 -11.11 -11.32 0.57
CA GLN A 87 -11.42 -10.07 -0.12
C GLN A 87 -11.34 -8.92 0.87
N THR A 88 -10.62 -7.86 0.51
CA THR A 88 -10.37 -6.70 1.37
C THR A 88 -10.15 -5.45 0.54
N ILE A 89 -9.73 -4.36 1.21
CA ILE A 89 -9.32 -3.12 0.56
C ILE A 89 -7.83 -2.83 0.81
N GLY A 90 -7.20 -2.19 -0.17
CA GLY A 90 -5.87 -1.61 -0.07
C GLY A 90 -5.91 -0.09 -0.25
N LEU A 91 -4.91 0.57 0.34
CA LEU A 91 -4.66 2.00 0.15
C LEU A 91 -3.24 2.18 -0.40
N PRO A 92 -3.01 3.14 -1.31
CA PRO A 92 -1.65 3.46 -1.75
C PRO A 92 -0.85 4.06 -0.59
N ASN A 93 0.41 3.64 -0.45
CA ASN A 93 1.36 4.30 0.44
C ASN A 93 2.00 5.47 -0.32
N MET A 94 2.06 6.64 0.31
CA MET A 94 2.64 7.84 -0.28
C MET A 94 3.89 8.27 0.45
N LEU A 95 4.94 8.60 -0.32
CA LEU A 95 6.07 9.37 0.17
C LEU A 95 5.72 10.86 0.06
N ILE A 96 5.69 11.54 1.21
CA ILE A 96 5.37 12.96 1.29
C ILE A 96 6.64 13.78 1.55
N ALA A 97 6.72 14.95 0.94
CA ALA A 97 7.78 15.93 1.15
C ALA A 97 7.18 17.28 1.56
N SER A 98 7.96 18.10 2.27
CA SER A 98 7.58 19.51 2.48
C SER A 98 7.57 20.24 1.14
N ALA A 99 6.64 21.20 0.98
CA ALA A 99 6.60 22.10 -0.17
C ALA A 99 7.87 22.99 -0.29
N ASP A 100 8.63 23.13 0.79
CA ASP A 100 9.90 23.88 0.81
C ASP A 100 11.12 23.04 0.37
N THR A 101 10.91 21.75 0.06
CA THR A 101 11.99 20.89 -0.42
C THR A 101 12.37 21.33 -1.84
N SER A 102 13.66 21.45 -2.17
CA SER A 102 14.03 21.92 -3.52
C SER A 102 13.60 20.91 -4.59
N ASP A 103 13.24 21.41 -5.77
CA ASP A 103 12.83 20.58 -6.89
C ASP A 103 13.93 19.57 -7.26
N GLU A 104 15.19 20.00 -7.25
CA GLU A 104 16.33 19.13 -7.55
C GLU A 104 16.46 17.99 -6.53
N ALA A 105 16.27 18.27 -5.24
CA ALA A 105 16.34 17.24 -4.22
C ALA A 105 15.22 16.21 -4.40
N VAL A 106 13.99 16.66 -4.71
CA VAL A 106 12.86 15.76 -4.99
C VAL A 106 13.11 14.93 -6.24
N GLU A 107 13.61 15.52 -7.33
CA GLU A 107 13.96 14.80 -8.55
C GLU A 107 14.98 13.69 -8.27
N VAL A 108 16.05 14.00 -7.51
CA VAL A 108 17.08 13.03 -7.15
C VAL A 108 16.50 11.87 -6.33
N VAL A 109 15.61 12.14 -5.39
CA VAL A 109 14.97 11.09 -4.57
C VAL A 109 14.10 10.17 -5.44
N VAL A 110 13.22 10.74 -6.29
CA VAL A 110 12.34 9.97 -7.18
C VAL A 110 13.16 9.10 -8.12
N ASP A 111 14.18 9.69 -8.76
CA ASP A 111 15.09 8.98 -9.67
C ASP A 111 15.82 7.83 -8.98
N SER A 112 16.36 8.09 -7.79
CA SER A 112 17.09 7.09 -6.99
C SER A 112 16.20 5.94 -6.56
N MET A 113 14.95 6.23 -6.16
CA MET A 113 13.98 5.20 -5.77
C MET A 113 13.62 4.29 -6.94
N LEU A 114 13.39 4.85 -8.13
CA LEU A 114 13.00 4.06 -9.30
C LEU A 114 14.17 3.25 -9.86
N LYS A 115 15.36 3.83 -9.98
CA LYS A 115 16.58 3.10 -10.35
C LYS A 115 16.94 2.02 -9.33
N GLY A 116 16.66 2.28 -8.05
CA GLY A 116 16.88 1.36 -6.94
C GLY A 116 15.76 0.35 -6.70
N ALA A 117 14.62 0.41 -7.40
CA ALA A 117 13.42 -0.36 -7.05
C ALA A 117 13.66 -1.87 -7.00
N ALA A 118 14.46 -2.41 -7.95
CA ALA A 118 14.82 -3.82 -7.96
C ALA A 118 15.65 -4.22 -6.72
N HIS A 119 16.55 -3.35 -6.27
CA HIS A 119 17.34 -3.56 -5.07
C HIS A 119 16.49 -3.42 -3.80
N LEU A 120 15.62 -2.40 -3.73
CA LEU A 120 14.68 -2.21 -2.62
C LEU A 120 13.77 -3.42 -2.42
N LYS A 121 13.32 -4.06 -3.51
CA LYS A 121 12.50 -5.28 -3.46
C LYS A 121 13.19 -6.45 -2.76
N LEU A 122 14.52 -6.51 -2.76
CA LEU A 122 15.28 -7.53 -2.01
C LEU A 122 15.17 -7.33 -0.49
N HIS A 123 14.95 -6.09 -0.03
CA HIS A 123 14.76 -5.79 1.38
C HIS A 123 13.32 -5.95 1.84
N HIS A 124 12.35 -5.61 0.99
CA HIS A 124 10.93 -5.81 1.30
C HIS A 124 10.09 -5.97 0.02
N GLN A 125 9.25 -7.01 -0.04
CA GLN A 125 8.47 -7.33 -1.25
C GLN A 125 7.52 -6.20 -1.66
N ALA A 126 7.00 -5.42 -0.70
CA ALA A 126 6.12 -4.27 -0.97
C ALA A 126 6.75 -3.21 -1.89
N PHE A 127 8.09 -3.10 -1.96
CA PHE A 127 8.74 -2.20 -2.92
C PHE A 127 8.52 -2.62 -4.38
N GLY A 128 8.17 -3.89 -4.62
CA GLY A 128 7.74 -4.36 -5.93
C GLY A 128 6.42 -3.75 -6.41
N ASN A 129 5.68 -3.08 -5.54
CA ASN A 129 4.42 -2.38 -5.89
C ASN A 129 4.65 -0.91 -6.29
N ILE A 130 5.88 -0.41 -6.28
CA ILE A 130 6.18 0.95 -6.77
C ILE A 130 5.88 0.99 -8.28
N PRO A 131 4.97 1.87 -8.75
CA PRO A 131 4.72 2.03 -10.17
C PRO A 131 5.97 2.55 -10.88
N VAL A 132 6.50 1.78 -11.82
CA VAL A 132 7.65 2.20 -12.65
C VAL A 132 7.20 3.14 -13.77
N ASP A 133 5.92 3.06 -14.16
CA ASP A 133 5.36 3.93 -15.18
C ASP A 133 4.99 5.32 -14.61
N PRO A 134 5.60 6.40 -15.10
CA PRO A 134 5.40 7.75 -14.55
C PRO A 134 3.95 8.24 -14.66
N GLU A 135 3.23 7.88 -15.74
CA GLU A 135 1.84 8.29 -15.94
C GLU A 135 0.90 7.59 -14.94
N LEU A 136 1.12 6.30 -14.67
CA LEU A 136 0.41 5.56 -13.62
C LEU A 136 0.74 6.09 -12.22
N ALA A 137 2.00 6.42 -11.95
CA ALA A 137 2.40 7.03 -10.68
C ALA A 137 1.67 8.37 -10.46
N LEU A 138 1.58 9.21 -11.49
CA LEU A 138 0.89 10.49 -11.43
C LEU A 138 -0.61 10.34 -11.16
N SER A 139 -1.29 9.40 -11.83
CA SER A 139 -2.72 9.20 -11.63
C SER A 139 -3.04 8.80 -10.18
N ILE A 140 -2.26 7.89 -9.61
CA ILE A 140 -2.39 7.47 -8.20
C ILE A 140 -2.15 8.66 -7.25
N MET A 141 -1.17 9.53 -7.54
CA MET A 141 -0.91 10.73 -6.73
C MET A 141 -2.07 11.72 -6.77
N GLN A 142 -2.68 11.93 -7.93
CA GLN A 142 -3.79 12.86 -8.09
C GLN A 142 -5.06 12.40 -7.37
N GLU A 143 -5.28 11.10 -7.24
CA GLU A 143 -6.42 10.52 -6.52
C GLU A 143 -6.41 10.80 -5.01
N VAL A 144 -5.23 11.04 -4.43
CA VAL A 144 -5.06 11.30 -2.99
C VAL A 144 -5.51 12.71 -2.59
N GLY A 145 -5.62 13.64 -3.56
CA GLY A 145 -6.08 15.01 -3.29
C GLY A 145 -5.06 15.91 -2.58
N ILE A 146 -3.79 15.50 -2.53
CA ILE A 146 -2.66 16.32 -2.07
C ILE A 146 -1.91 16.83 -3.31
N ALA A 147 -1.46 18.09 -3.29
CA ALA A 147 -0.70 18.66 -4.39
C ALA A 147 0.59 17.88 -4.63
N VAL A 148 0.86 17.51 -5.89
CA VAL A 148 2.11 16.86 -6.29
C VAL A 148 3.23 17.90 -6.29
N HIS A 149 4.38 17.54 -5.71
CA HIS A 149 5.54 18.43 -5.63
C HIS A 149 6.03 18.81 -7.04
N PRO A 150 6.42 20.08 -7.31
CA PRO A 150 6.88 20.50 -8.64
C PRO A 150 8.07 19.68 -9.17
N GLY A 151 9.08 19.41 -8.33
CA GLY A 151 10.16 18.47 -8.66
C GLY A 151 9.70 17.10 -9.17
N THR A 152 8.64 16.49 -8.60
CA THR A 152 8.09 15.23 -9.11
C THR A 152 7.46 15.39 -10.50
N LEU A 153 6.72 16.48 -10.72
CA LEU A 153 6.13 16.79 -12.03
C LEU A 153 7.19 17.02 -13.10
N ASN A 154 8.27 17.74 -12.75
CA ASN A 154 9.41 17.96 -13.62
C ASN A 154 10.10 16.65 -13.98
N TRP A 155 10.32 15.76 -13.01
CA TRP A 155 10.88 14.43 -13.25
C TRP A 155 10.01 13.61 -14.21
N ILE A 156 8.69 13.56 -13.98
CA ILE A 156 7.75 12.82 -14.84
C ILE A 156 7.78 13.37 -16.27
N ALA A 157 7.76 14.69 -16.45
CA ALA A 157 7.78 15.32 -17.77
C ALA A 157 9.05 14.94 -18.57
N LYS A 158 10.22 14.94 -17.92
CA LYS A 158 11.50 14.53 -18.54
C LYS A 158 11.47 13.06 -18.97
N ASN A 159 11.04 12.16 -18.08
CA ASN A 159 11.13 10.72 -18.29
C ASN A 159 10.01 10.14 -19.19
N SER A 160 8.82 10.75 -19.19
CA SER A 160 7.76 10.39 -20.13
C SER A 160 8.10 10.78 -21.57
N ALA A 161 8.81 11.88 -21.77
CA ALA A 161 9.30 12.28 -23.10
C ALA A 161 10.37 11.31 -23.63
N GLU A 162 11.30 10.88 -22.78
CA GLU A 162 12.32 9.88 -23.13
C GLU A 162 11.71 8.53 -23.51
N LYS A 163 10.70 8.06 -22.76
CA LYS A 163 9.95 6.82 -23.08
C LYS A 163 9.21 6.92 -24.42
N ARG A 164 8.65 8.09 -24.75
CA ARG A 164 8.01 8.32 -26.05
C ARG A 164 9.02 8.38 -27.19
N ALA A 165 10.19 8.98 -26.96
CA ALA A 165 11.28 9.02 -27.93
C ALA A 165 11.89 7.63 -28.18
N SER A 166 12.02 6.78 -27.15
CA SER A 166 12.52 5.42 -27.31
C SER A 166 11.51 4.48 -27.99
N ASN A 167 10.21 4.60 -27.68
CA ASN A 167 9.15 3.84 -28.35
C ASN A 167 8.86 4.31 -29.78
N GLY A 168 9.17 5.57 -30.12
CA GLY A 168 9.08 6.10 -31.49
C GLY A 168 10.24 5.70 -32.40
N GLY A 169 11.29 5.05 -31.87
CA GLY A 169 12.48 4.64 -32.60
C GLY A 169 12.45 3.22 -33.18
N THR A 170 11.39 2.44 -32.94
CA THR A 170 11.25 1.04 -33.43
C THR A 170 10.30 0.90 -34.63
N ALA A 171 10.15 1.95 -35.43
CA ALA A 171 9.40 1.92 -36.68
C ALA A 171 10.24 2.39 -37.87
N VAL A 172 11.39 1.74 -38.12
CA VAL A 172 12.02 1.71 -39.45
C VAL A 172 12.82 0.41 -39.62
N ASP A 173 12.52 -0.32 -40.70
CA ASP A 173 13.21 -1.45 -41.35
C ASP A 173 13.36 -2.80 -40.61
N GLU A 174 12.42 -3.74 -40.88
CA GLU A 174 12.59 -4.91 -41.76
C GLU A 174 11.24 -5.57 -42.11
#